data_AF-A0A2A7UNQ5-F1
#
_entry.id   AF-A0A2A7UNQ5-F1
#
_cell.length_a   1.000
_cell.length_b   1.000
_cell.length_c   1.000
_cell.angle_alpha   90.00
_cell.angle_beta   90.00
_cell.angle_gamma   90.00
#
_symmetry.space_group_name_H-M   'P 1'
#
loop_
_entity.id
_entity.type
_entity.pdbx_description
1 polymer ?
#
loop_
_entity_poly.entity_id
_entity_poly.type
_entity_poly.pdbx_seq_one_letter_code
_entity_poly.pdbx_strand_id
1 'polypeptide(L)'
;MSEDREPTAAEVLAWRRDDVFLPEAEATPEEFPSLRNISAGFIFGGVVRPREPAPPEYATLPMSHTSDRDFVALAQWNMLWEAAQFRRRFFDLDDLPKPMAKIADLGDVNVTFVPRTRARYFEYAPLFHLLPKRILDMFGLPLLRGGQWPFMADWAGIDDFLPTDFEARLARAWAWTVWPHLMSGSKMKAFSADDPIRLLAHNLDFWVPAVTATIQDRLRDFPEVDKGKTPGPVLLEDGSVLAGAIAGNPRMGGPVWFGEDDAHDAVVETVEAADRTGQLRGILDAVRSHRIEDDFSSHWSYAREDFERKLHGKRRKVTVKFVELTDTIPVQGPESEVLDNLVTNDFLTLLDARNRQIVVLLNSGVTRKTEIADVLGYANHSAVSKRLAQIRRAAEAHFDEN
;
A
#
# COMPACT_ATOMS: atom_id res chain seq x y z
N MET A 1 50.28 -2.78 14.06
CA MET A 1 49.97 -2.10 12.80
C MET A 1 49.56 -3.18 11.82
N SER A 2 48.27 -3.55 11.80
CA SER A 2 47.75 -4.44 10.75
C SER A 2 47.11 -3.57 9.69
N GLU A 3 47.41 -3.91 8.44
CA GLU A 3 47.26 -3.11 7.24
C GLU A 3 45.81 -2.78 6.92
N ASP A 4 45.58 -1.53 6.50
CA ASP A 4 44.42 -1.06 5.75
C ASP A 4 44.33 -1.79 4.40
N ARG A 5 44.01 -3.09 4.39
CA ARG A 5 43.65 -3.78 3.14
C ARG A 5 42.19 -3.56 2.85
N GLU A 6 41.87 -3.23 1.60
CA GLU A 6 40.49 -3.18 1.16
C GLU A 6 39.82 -4.55 1.38
N PRO A 7 38.59 -4.58 1.92
CA PRO A 7 37.83 -5.82 2.10
C PRO A 7 37.62 -6.53 0.75
N THR A 8 37.69 -7.86 0.75
CA THR A 8 37.32 -8.63 -0.45
C THR A 8 35.81 -8.57 -0.68
N ALA A 9 35.36 -8.80 -1.93
CA ALA A 9 33.94 -8.86 -2.24
C ALA A 9 33.17 -9.91 -1.41
N ALA A 10 33.83 -11.03 -1.07
CA ALA A 10 33.25 -12.07 -0.22
C ALA A 10 33.06 -11.61 1.24
N GLU A 11 34.00 -10.83 1.78
CA GLU A 11 33.90 -10.24 3.12
C GLU A 11 32.80 -9.19 3.18
N VAL A 12 32.72 -8.32 2.17
CA VAL A 12 31.63 -7.33 2.06
C VAL A 12 30.26 -8.02 1.98
N LEU A 13 30.15 -9.10 1.20
CA LEU A 13 28.90 -9.86 1.09
C LEU A 13 28.53 -10.55 2.42
N ALA A 14 29.52 -11.10 3.13
CA ALA A 14 29.30 -11.71 4.44
C ALA A 14 28.83 -10.68 5.47
N TRP A 15 29.46 -9.50 5.54
CA TRP A 15 29.02 -8.43 6.44
C TRP A 15 27.60 -7.97 6.12
N ARG A 16 27.27 -7.75 4.83
CA ARG A 16 25.90 -7.43 4.41
C ARG A 16 24.90 -8.51 4.80
N ARG A 17 25.29 -9.78 4.74
CA ARG A 17 24.44 -10.91 5.15
C ARG A 17 24.18 -10.86 6.66
N ASP A 18 25.20 -10.67 7.47
CA ASP A 18 25.08 -10.65 8.94
C ASP A 18 24.26 -9.44 9.43
N ASP A 19 24.31 -8.34 8.68
CA ASP A 19 23.46 -7.17 8.89
C ASP A 19 21.99 -7.48 8.57
N VAL A 20 21.68 -8.15 7.46
CA VAL A 20 20.32 -8.43 6.99
C VAL A 20 19.56 -9.45 7.84
N PHE A 21 20.20 -10.58 8.15
CA PHE A 21 19.52 -11.71 8.78
C PHE A 21 19.49 -11.58 10.30
N LEU A 22 18.35 -11.89 10.90
CA LEU A 22 18.23 -12.01 12.35
C LEU A 22 18.71 -13.41 12.76
N PRO A 23 19.68 -13.54 13.68
CA PRO A 23 20.08 -14.83 14.23
C PRO A 23 18.89 -15.57 14.84
N GLU A 24 18.77 -16.89 14.61
CA GLU A 24 17.60 -17.66 15.07
C GLU A 24 17.37 -17.58 16.58
N ALA A 25 18.44 -17.47 17.37
CA ALA A 25 18.38 -17.34 18.82
C ALA A 25 17.79 -16.00 19.29
N GLU A 26 17.80 -14.96 18.44
CA GLU A 26 17.24 -13.63 18.72
C GLU A 26 15.78 -13.52 18.27
N ALA A 27 15.26 -14.47 17.50
CA ALA A 27 13.86 -14.47 17.03
C ALA A 27 12.91 -15.08 18.07
N THR A 28 12.87 -14.49 19.26
CA THR A 28 11.96 -14.89 20.33
C THR A 28 10.53 -14.40 20.04
N PRO A 29 9.48 -15.13 20.50
CA PRO A 29 8.10 -14.66 20.34
C PRO A 29 7.81 -13.32 21.00
N GLU A 30 8.59 -12.90 21.99
CA GLU A 30 8.41 -11.64 22.71
C GLU A 30 9.02 -10.44 21.96
N GLU A 31 10.00 -10.65 21.09
CA GLU A 31 10.71 -9.57 20.39
C GLU A 31 10.48 -9.58 18.87
N PHE A 32 10.13 -10.74 18.29
CA PHE A 32 9.89 -10.94 16.87
C PHE A 32 8.43 -11.37 16.60
N PRO A 33 7.78 -10.84 15.55
CA PRO A 33 8.28 -9.90 14.55
C PRO A 33 8.25 -8.45 15.04
N SER A 34 8.96 -7.55 14.38
CA SER A 34 9.01 -6.14 14.80
C SER A 34 9.15 -5.16 13.65
N LEU A 35 8.56 -3.98 13.84
CA LEU A 35 8.69 -2.82 12.97
C LEU A 35 8.92 -1.58 13.83
N ARG A 36 9.83 -0.70 13.42
CA ARG A 36 10.13 0.54 14.13
C ARG A 36 9.96 1.79 13.27
N ASN A 37 9.80 2.92 13.94
CA ASN A 37 9.88 4.25 13.36
C ASN A 37 11.03 5.03 14.01
N ILE A 38 11.64 5.93 13.24
CA ILE A 38 12.62 6.89 13.76
C ILE A 38 12.04 8.29 13.66
N SER A 39 12.17 9.03 14.75
CA SER A 39 11.63 10.39 14.89
C SER A 39 12.26 11.38 13.92
N ALA A 40 11.44 12.26 13.34
CA ALA A 40 11.91 13.48 12.71
C ALA A 40 12.68 14.41 13.67
N GLY A 41 12.46 14.29 14.97
CA GLY A 41 13.17 15.05 16.00
C GLY A 41 14.68 14.82 16.07
N PHE A 42 15.22 13.80 15.40
CA PHE A 42 16.68 13.66 15.27
C PHE A 42 17.30 14.73 14.37
N ILE A 43 16.55 15.22 13.37
CA ILE A 43 17.05 16.15 12.35
C ILE A 43 16.31 17.49 12.41
N PHE A 44 14.99 17.45 12.60
CA PHE A 44 14.12 18.61 12.49
C PHE A 44 13.78 19.20 13.87
N GLY A 45 13.82 20.53 13.97
CA GLY A 45 13.40 21.27 15.16
C GLY A 45 11.89 21.50 15.26
N GLY A 46 11.11 21.05 14.28
CA GLY A 46 9.67 21.20 14.21
C GLY A 46 9.11 20.52 12.97
N VAL A 47 7.82 20.18 13.01
CA VAL A 47 7.08 19.61 11.88
C VAL A 47 5.83 20.43 11.60
N VAL A 48 5.38 20.40 10.36
CA VAL A 48 4.05 20.86 9.95
C VAL A 48 3.17 19.63 9.91
N ARG A 49 1.97 19.69 10.45
CA ARG A 49 0.99 18.59 10.39
C ARG A 49 -0.30 19.08 9.76
N PRO A 50 -0.88 18.35 8.80
CA PRO A 50 -2.23 18.64 8.35
C PRO A 50 -3.24 18.32 9.46
N ARG A 51 -4.33 19.07 9.49
CA ARG A 51 -5.52 18.72 10.28
C ARG A 51 -6.21 17.48 9.74
N GLU A 52 -6.21 17.35 8.41
CA GLU A 52 -6.76 16.22 7.67
C GLU A 52 -5.66 15.69 6.73
N PRO A 53 -4.87 14.70 7.17
CA PRO A 53 -3.85 14.09 6.32
C PRO A 53 -4.51 13.31 5.19
N ALA A 54 -4.08 13.57 3.95
CA ALA A 54 -4.43 12.69 2.83
C ALA A 54 -3.83 11.28 3.08
N PRO A 55 -4.37 10.21 2.49
CA PRO A 55 -3.70 8.90 2.49
C PRO A 55 -2.32 8.96 1.81
N PRO A 56 -1.30 8.24 2.30
CA PRO A 56 0.00 8.24 1.65
C PRO A 56 0.02 7.35 0.41
N GLU A 57 0.56 7.86 -0.69
CA GLU A 57 0.85 7.12 -1.92
C GLU A 57 2.31 6.66 -1.93
N TYR A 58 2.56 5.43 -2.35
CA TYR A 58 3.91 4.88 -2.46
C TYR A 58 4.45 5.13 -3.87
N ALA A 59 5.49 5.95 -3.97
CA ALA A 59 6.20 6.19 -5.22
C ALA A 59 7.52 5.41 -5.23
N THR A 60 7.67 4.53 -6.21
CA THR A 60 8.89 3.72 -6.34
C THR A 60 9.97 4.49 -7.09
N LEU A 61 11.22 4.39 -6.62
CA LEU A 61 12.38 4.99 -7.26
C LEU A 61 13.36 3.90 -7.72
N PRO A 62 13.86 3.94 -8.97
CA PRO A 62 14.88 3.00 -9.41
C PRO A 62 16.18 3.30 -8.65
N MET A 63 16.50 2.48 -7.65
CA MET A 63 17.68 2.67 -6.80
C MET A 63 18.69 1.55 -7.02
N SER A 64 19.28 1.50 -8.21
CA SER A 64 20.46 0.68 -8.47
C SER A 64 21.70 1.41 -7.94
N HIS A 65 22.03 1.18 -6.67
CA HIS A 65 23.19 1.78 -5.99
C HIS A 65 23.20 3.31 -6.07
N THR A 66 22.26 3.94 -5.37
CA THR A 66 22.18 5.40 -5.27
C THR A 66 23.47 5.99 -4.74
N SER A 67 23.80 7.19 -5.22
CA SER A 67 24.76 8.04 -4.53
C SER A 67 24.28 8.28 -3.10
N ASP A 68 25.19 8.42 -2.13
CA ASP A 68 24.83 8.70 -0.73
C ASP A 68 23.84 9.88 -0.62
N ARG A 69 23.93 10.84 -1.53
CA ARG A 69 23.05 12.02 -1.61
C ARG A 69 21.58 11.67 -1.89
N ASP A 70 21.29 10.81 -2.86
CA ASP A 70 19.90 10.49 -3.22
C ASP A 70 19.19 9.74 -2.10
N PHE A 71 19.93 8.84 -1.45
CA PHE A 71 19.47 8.10 -0.30
C PHE A 71 19.18 9.01 0.89
N VAL A 72 20.07 9.95 1.19
CA VAL A 72 19.86 10.94 2.27
C VAL A 72 18.63 11.79 2.01
N ALA A 73 18.43 12.27 0.78
CA ALA A 73 17.25 13.05 0.42
C ALA A 73 15.95 12.25 0.62
N LEU A 74 15.94 10.99 0.17
CA LEU A 74 14.81 10.08 0.38
C LEU A 74 14.54 9.87 1.88
N ALA A 75 15.58 9.55 2.65
CA ALA A 75 15.49 9.34 4.08
C ALA A 75 14.89 10.55 4.80
N GLN A 76 15.36 11.76 4.51
CA GLN A 76 14.85 13.00 5.09
C GLN A 76 13.41 13.27 4.69
N TRP A 77 13.04 13.05 3.43
CA TRP A 77 11.67 13.19 2.95
C TRP A 77 10.71 12.28 3.73
N ASN A 78 11.06 11.00 3.81
CA ASN A 78 10.24 10.00 4.48
C ASN A 78 10.21 10.17 6.00
N MET A 79 11.28 10.68 6.61
CA MET A 79 11.30 10.99 8.03
C MET A 79 10.23 12.03 8.41
N LEU A 80 9.90 12.96 7.51
CA LEU A 80 8.81 13.92 7.65
C LEU A 80 7.43 13.31 7.35
N TRP A 81 7.21 12.04 7.69
CA TRP A 81 5.94 11.35 7.44
C TRP A 81 4.75 12.10 8.06
N GLU A 82 4.95 12.74 9.21
CA GLU A 82 3.94 13.55 9.92
C GLU A 82 3.43 14.75 9.11
N ALA A 83 4.23 15.25 8.17
CA ALA A 83 3.85 16.36 7.30
C ALA A 83 2.93 15.98 6.15
N ALA A 84 2.78 14.69 5.88
CA ALA A 84 1.88 14.15 4.86
C ALA A 84 1.99 14.93 3.52
N GLN A 85 0.90 15.53 3.05
CA GLN A 85 0.89 16.32 1.82
C GLN A 85 1.80 17.55 1.84
N PHE A 86 2.19 18.06 3.01
CA PHE A 86 3.04 19.25 3.13
C PHE A 86 4.54 18.96 3.15
N ARG A 87 4.99 17.72 2.91
CA ARG A 87 6.42 17.35 2.91
C ARG A 87 7.26 18.20 1.97
N ARG A 88 6.76 18.49 0.76
CA ARG A 88 7.41 19.36 -0.25
C ARG A 88 7.89 20.70 0.34
N ARG A 89 7.18 21.24 1.33
CA ARG A 89 7.45 22.55 1.93
C ARG A 89 8.75 22.60 2.76
N PHE A 90 9.37 21.46 3.03
CA PHE A 90 10.63 21.37 3.78
C PHE A 90 11.89 21.32 2.90
N PHE A 91 11.73 21.22 1.59
CA PHE A 91 12.83 20.97 0.66
C PHE A 91 12.92 22.08 -0.38
N ASP A 92 14.12 22.39 -0.83
CA ASP A 92 14.33 23.08 -2.09
C ASP A 92 14.29 22.06 -3.25
N LEU A 93 13.65 22.40 -4.37
CA LEU A 93 13.61 21.51 -5.54
C LEU A 93 15.00 21.29 -6.12
N ASP A 94 15.87 22.31 -6.04
CA ASP A 94 17.24 22.24 -6.57
C ASP A 94 18.13 21.30 -5.74
N ASP A 95 17.74 21.01 -4.49
CA ASP A 95 18.46 20.10 -3.60
C ASP A 95 18.01 18.65 -3.73
N LEU A 96 16.81 18.42 -4.29
CA LEU A 96 16.22 17.08 -4.45
C LEU A 96 16.76 16.34 -5.68
N PRO A 97 16.91 15.01 -5.61
CA PRO A 97 17.14 14.17 -6.78
C PRO A 97 16.04 14.39 -7.83
N LYS A 98 16.41 14.43 -9.12
CA LYS A 98 15.47 14.74 -10.21
C LYS A 98 14.15 13.96 -10.16
N PRO A 99 14.12 12.64 -9.89
CA PRO A 99 12.86 11.89 -9.80
C PRO A 99 11.96 12.37 -8.65
N MET A 100 12.55 12.69 -7.50
CA MET A 100 11.82 13.23 -6.35
C MET A 100 11.36 14.66 -6.61
N ALA A 101 12.22 15.50 -7.21
CA ALA A 101 11.91 16.88 -7.54
C ALA A 101 10.69 16.99 -8.47
N LYS A 102 10.57 16.10 -9.46
CA LYS A 102 9.38 16.04 -10.35
C LYS A 102 8.08 15.81 -9.59
N ILE A 103 8.10 14.91 -8.60
CA ILE A 103 6.91 14.59 -7.78
C ILE A 103 6.63 15.73 -6.80
N ALA A 104 7.69 16.31 -6.23
CA ALA A 104 7.60 17.44 -5.34
C ALA A 104 7.04 18.70 -6.06
N ASP A 105 7.31 18.86 -7.36
CA ASP A 105 6.79 19.95 -8.20
C ASP A 105 5.26 19.86 -8.45
N LEU A 106 4.66 18.69 -8.23
CA LEU A 106 3.19 18.51 -8.28
C LEU A 106 2.46 19.23 -7.14
N GLY A 107 3.20 19.73 -6.14
CA GLY A 107 2.67 20.51 -5.03
C GLY A 107 2.45 19.67 -3.77
N ASP A 108 1.36 19.95 -3.06
CA ASP A 108 1.07 19.31 -1.78
C ASP A 108 0.43 17.92 -1.99
N VAL A 109 1.27 16.93 -2.26
CA VAL A 109 0.90 15.51 -2.43
C VAL A 109 1.51 14.64 -1.32
N ASN A 110 0.73 13.71 -0.76
CA ASN A 110 1.21 12.85 0.33
C ASN A 110 1.93 11.62 -0.25
N VAL A 111 3.19 11.77 -0.62
CA VAL A 111 3.98 10.69 -1.22
C VAL A 111 5.04 10.16 -0.26
N THR A 112 5.14 8.84 -0.12
CA THR A 112 6.22 8.12 0.53
C THR A 112 7.08 7.45 -0.55
N PHE A 113 8.38 7.74 -0.56
CA PHE A 113 9.29 7.16 -1.54
C PHE A 113 9.80 5.81 -1.07
N VAL A 114 9.88 4.82 -1.96
CA VAL A 114 10.50 3.53 -1.64
C VAL A 114 11.42 3.09 -2.77
N PRO A 115 12.55 2.42 -2.47
CA PRO A 115 13.37 1.79 -3.49
C PRO A 115 12.57 0.74 -4.25
N ARG A 116 12.57 0.81 -5.59
CA ARG A 116 12.17 -0.34 -6.39
C ARG A 116 13.25 -1.39 -6.34
N THR A 117 12.84 -2.59 -5.94
CA THR A 117 13.65 -3.82 -5.94
C THR A 117 12.98 -4.86 -6.83
N ARG A 118 13.75 -5.85 -7.30
CA ARG A 118 13.23 -7.02 -8.02
C ARG A 118 12.17 -7.73 -7.19
N ALA A 119 12.39 -7.87 -5.88
CA ALA A 119 11.46 -8.53 -4.98
C ALA A 119 10.32 -7.62 -4.47
N ARG A 120 10.33 -6.32 -4.81
CA ARG A 120 9.39 -5.30 -4.27
C ARG A 120 9.38 -5.27 -2.74
N TYR A 121 10.49 -5.64 -2.10
CA TYR A 121 10.56 -5.85 -0.65
C TYR A 121 10.13 -4.62 0.14
N PHE A 122 10.64 -3.44 -0.21
CA PHE A 122 10.37 -2.20 0.54
C PHE A 122 8.92 -1.71 0.40
N GLU A 123 8.21 -2.13 -0.64
CA GLU A 123 6.77 -1.87 -0.80
C GLU A 123 5.98 -2.72 0.21
N TYR A 124 6.41 -3.96 0.44
CA TYR A 124 5.72 -4.94 1.27
C TYR A 124 6.32 -5.18 2.65
N ALA A 125 7.39 -4.45 3.01
CA ALA A 125 8.08 -4.60 4.28
C ALA A 125 7.13 -4.51 5.50
N PRO A 126 6.15 -3.57 5.56
CA PRO A 126 5.15 -3.56 6.63
C PRO A 126 4.39 -4.88 6.81
N LEU A 127 3.96 -5.51 5.72
CA LEU A 127 3.22 -6.78 5.77
C LEU A 127 4.14 -7.94 6.15
N PHE A 128 5.37 -7.95 5.61
CA PHE A 128 6.38 -8.94 5.93
C PHE A 128 6.73 -8.94 7.43
N HIS A 129 6.93 -7.76 8.01
CA HIS A 129 7.31 -7.58 9.42
C HIS A 129 6.16 -7.73 10.40
N LEU A 130 4.99 -8.18 9.96
CA LEU A 130 3.91 -8.70 10.81
C LEU A 130 3.92 -10.23 10.91
N LEU A 131 4.71 -10.92 10.08
CA LEU A 131 4.69 -12.38 10.01
C LEU A 131 5.57 -13.00 11.10
N PRO A 132 5.02 -13.84 11.99
CA PRO A 132 5.82 -14.52 13.00
C PRO A 132 6.73 -15.58 12.36
N LYS A 133 7.82 -15.94 13.06
CA LYS A 133 8.86 -16.85 12.54
C LYS A 133 8.28 -18.15 11.98
N ARG A 134 7.33 -18.75 12.69
CA ARG A 134 6.65 -19.98 12.26
C ARG A 134 6.01 -19.87 10.86
N ILE A 135 5.49 -18.70 10.51
CA ILE A 135 4.86 -18.44 9.21
C ILE A 135 5.93 -18.21 8.15
N LEU A 136 7.00 -17.50 8.48
CA LEU A 136 8.15 -17.33 7.59
C LEU A 136 8.75 -18.69 7.21
N ASP A 137 9.02 -19.54 8.20
CA ASP A 137 9.56 -20.90 7.99
C ASP A 137 8.62 -21.75 7.11
N MET A 138 7.30 -21.70 7.39
CA MET A 138 6.30 -22.47 6.65
C MET A 138 6.23 -22.11 5.16
N PHE A 139 6.46 -20.85 4.80
CA PHE A 139 6.43 -20.39 3.41
C PHE A 139 7.82 -20.21 2.79
N GLY A 140 8.88 -20.60 3.50
CA GLY A 140 10.26 -20.48 3.03
C GLY A 140 10.68 -19.04 2.81
N LEU A 141 10.25 -18.13 3.68
CA LEU A 141 10.68 -16.74 3.72
C LEU A 141 11.86 -16.59 4.69
N PRO A 142 12.80 -15.67 4.41
CA PRO A 142 13.98 -15.48 5.25
C PRO A 142 13.61 -14.84 6.60
N LEU A 143 14.41 -15.10 7.62
CA LEU A 143 14.31 -14.44 8.91
C LEU A 143 15.15 -13.15 8.89
N LEU A 144 14.50 -12.01 8.66
CA LEU A 144 15.17 -10.70 8.55
C LEU A 144 15.15 -9.97 9.89
N ARG A 145 16.14 -9.09 10.12
CA ARG A 145 16.06 -8.13 11.23
C ARG A 145 14.87 -7.20 11.05
N GLY A 146 14.31 -6.74 12.17
CA GLY A 146 13.09 -5.93 12.20
C GLY A 146 13.15 -4.71 11.27
N GLY A 147 12.04 -4.47 10.58
CA GLY A 147 11.97 -3.44 9.54
C GLY A 147 11.79 -2.03 10.10
N GLN A 148 11.82 -1.07 9.18
CA GLN A 148 11.58 0.33 9.50
C GLN A 148 10.51 0.93 8.59
N TRP A 149 9.58 1.67 9.19
CA TRP A 149 8.61 2.46 8.45
C TRP A 149 8.61 3.96 8.84
N PRO A 150 8.54 4.88 7.85
CA PRO A 150 8.73 4.58 6.43
C PRO A 150 10.17 4.13 6.15
N PHE A 151 10.43 3.67 4.92
CA PHE A 151 11.80 3.40 4.49
C PHE A 151 12.62 4.69 4.67
N MET A 152 13.80 4.61 5.29
CA MET A 152 14.72 5.75 5.31
C MET A 152 16.11 5.26 4.94
N ALA A 153 16.56 4.27 5.69
CA ALA A 153 17.77 3.56 5.43
C ALA A 153 17.54 2.10 5.79
N ASP A 154 17.84 1.21 4.87
CA ASP A 154 17.69 -0.22 5.07
C ASP A 154 18.71 -0.98 4.22
N TRP A 155 18.67 -2.30 4.28
CA TRP A 155 19.69 -3.18 3.71
C TRP A 155 19.92 -2.96 2.20
N ALA A 156 21.02 -2.28 1.88
CA ALA A 156 21.46 -2.14 0.50
C ALA A 156 21.73 -3.53 -0.12
N GLY A 157 21.04 -3.85 -1.22
CA GLY A 157 21.18 -5.14 -1.89
C GLY A 157 20.33 -6.28 -1.30
N ILE A 158 19.24 -5.97 -0.59
CA ILE A 158 18.33 -7.00 -0.02
C ILE A 158 17.91 -8.07 -1.04
N ASP A 159 17.75 -7.71 -2.32
CA ASP A 159 17.40 -8.63 -3.41
C ASP A 159 18.38 -9.79 -3.62
N ASP A 160 19.64 -9.63 -3.20
CA ASP A 160 20.66 -10.68 -3.27
C ASP A 160 20.36 -11.82 -2.27
N PHE A 161 19.57 -11.53 -1.24
CA PHE A 161 19.26 -12.44 -0.14
C PHE A 161 17.82 -12.94 -0.16
N LEU A 162 16.95 -12.35 -1.00
CA LEU A 162 15.56 -12.74 -1.12
C LEU A 162 15.34 -13.80 -2.23
N PRO A 163 14.45 -14.78 -2.00
CA PRO A 163 14.12 -15.78 -3.01
C PRO A 163 13.58 -15.14 -4.29
N THR A 164 13.76 -15.81 -5.43
CA THR A 164 13.30 -15.30 -6.73
C THR A 164 11.78 -15.13 -6.80
N ASP A 165 11.04 -15.95 -6.06
CA ASP A 165 9.57 -15.93 -5.93
C ASP A 165 9.10 -15.28 -4.61
N PHE A 166 9.88 -14.34 -4.05
CA PHE A 166 9.59 -13.67 -2.78
C PHE A 166 8.16 -13.13 -2.69
N GLU A 167 7.72 -12.33 -3.67
CA GLU A 167 6.37 -11.73 -3.68
C GLU A 167 5.28 -12.80 -3.60
N ALA A 168 5.41 -13.89 -4.37
CA ALA A 168 4.45 -14.99 -4.33
C ALA A 168 4.46 -15.74 -3.00
N ARG A 169 5.63 -15.91 -2.35
CA ARG A 169 5.73 -16.51 -1.01
C ARG A 169 5.08 -15.61 0.05
N LEU A 170 5.36 -14.31 -0.01
CA LEU A 170 4.79 -13.32 0.89
C LEU A 170 3.28 -13.23 0.73
N ALA A 171 2.76 -13.21 -0.51
CA ALA A 171 1.32 -13.25 -0.79
C ALA A 171 0.63 -14.46 -0.14
N ARG A 172 1.22 -15.66 -0.23
CA ARG A 172 0.68 -16.86 0.43
C ARG A 172 0.76 -16.79 1.95
N ALA A 173 1.87 -16.30 2.48
CA ALA A 173 2.09 -16.14 3.91
C ALA A 173 1.12 -15.13 4.54
N TRP A 174 0.97 -13.99 3.89
CA TRP A 174 0.01 -12.96 4.27
C TRP A 174 -1.43 -13.47 4.18
N ALA A 175 -1.80 -14.08 3.05
CA ALA A 175 -3.13 -14.67 2.86
C ALA A 175 -3.45 -15.68 3.97
N TRP A 176 -2.50 -16.52 4.35
CA TRP A 176 -2.66 -17.46 5.46
C TRP A 176 -2.92 -16.75 6.80
N THR A 177 -2.20 -15.67 7.08
CA THR A 177 -2.34 -14.87 8.29
C THR A 177 -3.69 -14.16 8.38
N VAL A 178 -4.15 -13.51 7.29
CA VAL A 178 -5.42 -12.75 7.32
C VAL A 178 -6.66 -13.61 7.12
N TRP A 179 -6.53 -14.81 6.54
CA TRP A 179 -7.66 -15.66 6.18
C TRP A 179 -8.66 -15.93 7.32
N PRO A 180 -8.25 -16.21 8.57
CA PRO A 180 -9.18 -16.41 9.68
C PRO A 180 -10.10 -15.22 9.95
N HIS A 181 -9.64 -13.99 9.63
CA HIS A 181 -10.42 -12.76 9.76
C HIS A 181 -11.39 -12.56 8.59
N LEU A 182 -11.03 -13.06 7.40
CA LEU A 182 -11.87 -12.96 6.20
C LEU A 182 -12.94 -14.04 6.13
N MET A 183 -12.62 -15.27 6.52
CA MET A 183 -13.48 -16.45 6.39
C MET A 183 -13.33 -17.36 7.61
N SER A 184 -13.98 -16.96 8.70
CA SER A 184 -14.00 -17.76 9.93
C SER A 184 -14.67 -19.13 9.69
N GLY A 185 -14.08 -20.18 10.25
CA GLY A 185 -14.62 -21.53 10.23
C GLY A 185 -14.35 -22.35 8.96
N SER A 186 -13.97 -21.76 7.82
CA SER A 186 -13.64 -22.52 6.61
C SER A 186 -12.19 -22.31 6.20
N LYS A 187 -11.45 -23.39 5.92
CA LYS A 187 -10.05 -23.30 5.49
C LYS A 187 -9.96 -22.82 4.04
N MET A 188 -8.94 -22.03 3.72
CA MET A 188 -8.72 -21.48 2.37
C MET A 188 -8.70 -22.55 1.26
N LYS A 189 -8.12 -23.72 1.54
CA LYS A 189 -8.08 -24.85 0.59
C LYS A 189 -9.45 -25.39 0.17
N ALA A 190 -10.52 -25.00 0.87
CA ALA A 190 -11.88 -25.38 0.52
C ALA A 190 -12.45 -24.56 -0.64
N PHE A 191 -11.81 -23.46 -1.00
CA PHE A 191 -12.21 -22.57 -2.07
C PHE A 191 -11.34 -22.79 -3.32
N SER A 192 -11.90 -22.51 -4.49
CA SER A 192 -11.15 -22.59 -5.75
C SER A 192 -10.00 -21.59 -5.76
N ALA A 193 -9.09 -21.69 -6.74
CA ALA A 193 -8.01 -20.71 -6.88
C ALA A 193 -8.54 -19.32 -7.27
N ASP A 194 -9.65 -19.30 -7.99
CA ASP A 194 -10.29 -18.10 -8.54
C ASP A 194 -11.35 -17.49 -7.60
N ASP A 195 -11.56 -18.06 -6.41
CA ASP A 195 -12.46 -17.50 -5.40
C ASP A 195 -12.06 -16.04 -5.08
N PRO A 196 -12.98 -15.06 -5.21
CA PRO A 196 -12.61 -13.65 -5.06
C PRO A 196 -12.05 -13.29 -3.69
N ILE A 197 -12.50 -13.94 -2.61
CA ILE A 197 -11.99 -13.68 -1.26
C ILE A 197 -10.58 -14.25 -1.11
N ARG A 198 -10.30 -15.41 -1.72
CA ARG A 198 -8.96 -15.97 -1.81
C ARG A 198 -8.03 -15.08 -2.62
N LEU A 199 -8.45 -14.58 -3.77
CA LEU A 199 -7.65 -13.65 -4.57
C LEU A 199 -7.33 -12.37 -3.78
N LEU A 200 -8.33 -11.79 -3.12
CA LEU A 200 -8.16 -10.61 -2.25
C LEU A 200 -7.17 -10.86 -1.11
N ALA A 201 -7.22 -12.04 -0.47
CA ALA A 201 -6.29 -12.40 0.59
C ALA A 201 -4.82 -12.43 0.12
N HIS A 202 -4.57 -12.79 -1.14
CA HIS A 202 -3.24 -12.83 -1.74
C HIS A 202 -2.78 -11.48 -2.33
N ASN A 203 -3.69 -10.53 -2.53
CA ASN A 203 -3.38 -9.25 -3.14
C ASN A 203 -2.67 -8.34 -2.12
N LEU A 204 -1.34 -8.37 -2.07
CA LEU A 204 -0.55 -7.55 -1.15
C LEU A 204 -0.82 -6.05 -1.32
N ASP A 205 -1.01 -5.58 -2.56
CA ASP A 205 -1.27 -4.16 -2.85
C ASP A 205 -2.60 -3.67 -2.25
N PHE A 206 -3.60 -4.55 -2.09
CA PHE A 206 -4.83 -4.22 -1.35
C PHE A 206 -4.57 -3.98 0.15
N TRP A 207 -3.58 -4.66 0.73
CA TRP A 207 -3.30 -4.63 2.17
C TRP A 207 -2.28 -3.57 2.58
N VAL A 208 -1.38 -3.14 1.69
CA VAL A 208 -0.39 -2.09 1.94
C VAL A 208 -1.03 -0.79 2.47
N PRO A 209 -2.13 -0.27 1.90
CA PRO A 209 -2.80 0.92 2.40
C PRO A 209 -3.30 0.75 3.84
N ALA A 210 -3.87 -0.41 4.12
CA ALA A 210 -4.47 -0.72 5.41
C ALA A 210 -3.40 -0.82 6.51
N VAL A 211 -2.32 -1.56 6.28
CA VAL A 211 -1.22 -1.66 7.26
C VAL A 211 -0.52 -0.31 7.44
N THR A 212 -0.42 0.49 6.38
CA THR A 212 0.15 1.84 6.46
C THR A 212 -0.72 2.76 7.34
N ALA A 213 -2.05 2.68 7.18
CA ALA A 213 -2.96 3.41 8.04
C ALA A 213 -2.84 2.98 9.51
N THR A 214 -2.72 1.67 9.78
CA THR A 214 -2.46 1.13 11.13
C THR A 214 -1.16 1.67 11.71
N ILE A 215 -0.06 1.66 10.95
CA ILE A 215 1.22 2.23 11.39
C ILE A 215 1.07 3.71 11.75
N GLN A 216 0.43 4.50 10.88
CA GLN A 216 0.25 5.93 11.12
C GLN A 216 -0.66 6.19 12.33
N ASP A 217 -1.72 5.42 12.52
CA ASP A 217 -2.62 5.55 13.66
C ASP A 217 -1.87 5.29 14.96
N ARG A 218 -1.10 4.19 15.05
CA ARG A 218 -0.24 3.90 16.22
C ARG A 218 0.79 5.01 16.48
N LEU A 219 1.47 5.49 15.44
CA LEU A 219 2.49 6.53 15.58
C LEU A 219 1.92 7.90 15.95
N ARG A 220 0.66 8.20 15.61
CA ARG A 220 -0.01 9.45 16.01
C ARG A 220 -0.21 9.53 17.52
N ASP A 221 -0.25 8.41 18.21
CA ASP A 221 -0.39 8.38 19.68
C ASP A 221 0.95 8.53 20.41
N PHE A 222 2.08 8.54 19.68
CA PHE A 222 3.39 8.69 20.30
C PHE A 222 3.57 10.11 20.86
N PRO A 223 4.22 10.27 22.01
CA PRO A 223 4.47 11.59 22.60
C PRO A 223 5.34 12.47 21.69
N GLU A 224 5.27 13.78 21.87
CA GLU A 224 6.13 14.73 21.15
C GLU A 224 7.52 14.85 21.81
N VAL A 225 8.56 15.01 21.00
CA VAL A 225 9.90 15.40 21.45
C VAL A 225 9.92 16.90 21.65
N ASP A 226 10.07 17.38 22.89
CA ASP A 226 10.14 18.82 23.14
C ASP A 226 11.34 19.47 22.41
N LYS A 227 11.02 20.30 21.41
CA LYS A 227 11.96 21.13 20.65
C LYS A 227 11.71 22.62 20.89
N GLY A 228 10.94 22.97 21.93
CA GLY A 228 10.56 24.35 22.23
C GLY A 228 9.60 24.97 21.21
N LYS A 229 8.88 24.16 20.41
CA LYS A 229 7.87 24.67 19.47
C LYS A 229 6.49 24.68 20.14
N THR A 230 5.87 25.85 20.20
CA THR A 230 4.46 25.98 20.59
C THR A 230 3.57 25.66 19.39
N PRO A 231 2.57 24.77 19.54
CA PRO A 231 1.63 24.50 18.46
C PRO A 231 0.91 25.76 17.97
N GLY A 232 0.85 25.97 16.65
CA GLY A 232 0.31 27.20 16.09
C GLY A 232 0.13 27.19 14.57
N PRO A 233 -0.43 28.27 14.00
CA PRO A 233 -0.55 28.40 12.54
C PRO A 233 0.83 28.41 11.88
N VAL A 234 0.90 27.83 10.68
CA VAL A 234 2.12 27.81 9.88
C VAL A 234 2.15 29.07 9.02
N LEU A 235 3.15 29.92 9.21
CA LEU A 235 3.38 31.11 8.39
C LEU A 235 4.30 30.76 7.22
N LEU A 236 3.90 31.15 6.01
CA LEU A 236 4.71 31.06 4.80
C LEU A 236 5.62 32.29 4.67
N GLU A 237 6.61 32.22 3.78
CA GLU A 237 7.59 33.31 3.57
C GLU A 237 6.93 34.61 3.08
N ASP A 238 5.81 34.50 2.36
CA ASP A 238 5.00 35.64 1.90
C ASP A 238 4.12 36.26 3.00
N GLY A 239 4.18 35.73 4.23
CA GLY A 239 3.41 36.16 5.39
C GLY A 239 1.99 35.60 5.46
N SER A 240 1.56 34.81 4.47
CA SER A 240 0.27 34.12 4.51
C SER A 240 0.29 32.91 5.45
N VAL A 241 -0.89 32.43 5.84
CA VAL A 241 -1.04 31.23 6.68
C VAL A 241 -1.32 30.02 5.80
N LEU A 242 -0.57 28.93 5.98
CA LEU A 242 -0.86 27.67 5.30
C LEU A 242 -2.15 27.07 5.88
N ALA A 243 -3.21 27.09 5.08
CA ALA A 243 -4.52 26.59 5.46
C ALA A 243 -4.47 25.08 5.77
N GLY A 244 -5.22 24.66 6.80
CA GLY A 244 -5.33 23.25 7.16
C GLY A 244 -4.08 22.65 7.83
N ALA A 245 -3.06 23.46 8.14
CA ALA A 245 -1.81 23.01 8.74
C ALA A 245 -1.56 23.60 10.14
N ILE A 246 -0.86 22.85 10.99
CA ILE A 246 -0.43 23.27 12.32
C ILE A 246 1.05 22.93 12.49
N ALA A 247 1.86 23.91 12.91
CA ALA A 247 3.24 23.68 13.30
C ALA A 247 3.27 23.04 14.69
N GLY A 248 4.22 22.14 14.95
CA GLY A 248 4.40 21.52 16.26
C GLY A 248 5.77 20.87 16.44
N ASN A 249 6.00 20.30 17.62
CA ASN A 249 7.18 19.49 17.90
C ASN A 249 7.05 18.13 17.21
N PRO A 250 8.13 17.52 16.66
CA PRO A 250 8.07 16.18 16.07
C PRO A 250 7.67 15.11 17.09
N ARG A 251 7.06 14.00 16.66
CA ARG A 251 6.77 12.84 17.54
C ARG A 251 8.01 12.02 17.83
N MET A 252 8.04 11.37 18.98
CA MET A 252 9.04 10.35 19.32
C MET A 252 8.98 9.20 18.32
N GLY A 253 10.11 8.55 18.10
CA GLY A 253 10.20 7.29 17.37
C GLY A 253 10.21 6.13 18.36
N GLY A 254 10.16 4.91 17.86
CA GLY A 254 10.08 3.71 18.69
C GLY A 254 9.53 2.51 17.93
N PRO A 255 9.29 1.40 18.61
CA PRO A 255 8.65 0.24 18.00
C PRO A 255 7.19 0.56 17.67
N VAL A 256 6.79 0.36 16.42
CA VAL A 256 5.37 0.38 16.01
C VAL A 256 4.68 -0.88 16.52
N TRP A 257 5.39 -2.00 16.46
CA TRP A 257 5.07 -3.24 17.16
C TRP A 257 6.32 -4.10 17.39
N PHE A 258 6.23 -5.03 18.33
CA PHE A 258 7.25 -6.06 18.58
C PHE A 258 6.64 -7.29 19.28
N GLY A 259 7.11 -8.47 18.89
CA GLY A 259 6.61 -9.74 19.41
C GLY A 259 5.30 -10.21 18.75
N GLU A 260 4.99 -11.50 18.91
CA GLU A 260 3.85 -12.15 18.25
C GLU A 260 2.49 -11.58 18.69
N ASP A 261 2.34 -11.22 19.96
CA ASP A 261 1.07 -10.72 20.51
C ASP A 261 0.74 -9.33 19.93
N ASP A 262 1.68 -8.38 19.99
CA ASP A 262 1.46 -7.02 19.47
C ASP A 262 1.35 -7.01 17.93
N ALA A 263 2.12 -7.88 17.25
CA ALA A 263 1.97 -8.07 15.81
C ALA A 263 0.61 -8.68 15.44
N HIS A 264 0.06 -9.57 16.28
CA HIS A 264 -1.29 -10.08 16.07
C HIS A 264 -2.34 -8.98 16.20
N ASP A 265 -2.23 -8.12 17.21
CA ASP A 265 -3.11 -6.97 17.39
C ASP A 265 -3.00 -6.01 16.18
N ALA A 266 -1.79 -5.76 15.69
CA ALA A 266 -1.56 -4.96 14.49
C ALA A 266 -2.17 -5.58 13.22
N VAL A 267 -2.21 -6.92 13.10
CA VAL A 267 -2.93 -7.61 12.02
C VAL A 267 -4.44 -7.38 12.13
N VAL A 268 -5.00 -7.47 13.33
CA VAL A 268 -6.44 -7.19 13.57
C VAL A 268 -6.76 -5.75 13.17
N GLU A 269 -5.98 -4.78 13.66
CA GLU A 269 -6.12 -3.37 13.31
C GLU A 269 -5.97 -3.13 11.80
N THR A 270 -5.07 -3.85 11.14
CA THR A 270 -4.91 -3.80 9.67
C THR A 270 -6.17 -4.28 8.95
N VAL A 271 -6.80 -5.35 9.42
CA VAL A 271 -8.09 -5.83 8.85
C VAL A 271 -9.20 -4.81 9.07
N GLU A 272 -9.25 -4.16 10.23
CA GLU A 272 -10.21 -3.09 10.51
C GLU A 272 -9.94 -1.84 9.66
N ALA A 273 -8.66 -1.48 9.45
CA ALA A 273 -8.27 -0.39 8.58
C ALA A 273 -8.67 -0.67 7.12
N ALA A 274 -8.46 -1.90 6.62
CA ALA A 274 -8.88 -2.31 5.28
C ALA A 274 -10.40 -2.22 5.09
N ASP A 275 -11.17 -2.38 6.16
CA ASP A 275 -12.61 -2.14 6.10
C ASP A 275 -12.98 -0.66 6.03
N ARG A 276 -12.28 0.20 6.78
CA ARG A 276 -12.48 1.66 6.74
C ARG A 276 -12.11 2.25 5.38
N THR A 277 -10.99 1.82 4.80
CA THR A 277 -10.42 2.42 3.58
C THR A 277 -10.82 1.68 2.29
N GLY A 278 -10.96 0.36 2.35
CA GLY A 278 -11.18 -0.51 1.17
C GLY A 278 -12.54 -1.20 1.13
N GLN A 279 -13.48 -0.85 2.02
CA GLN A 279 -14.82 -1.48 2.11
C GLN A 279 -14.78 -3.01 2.22
N LEU A 280 -13.79 -3.57 2.91
CA LEU A 280 -13.56 -5.01 3.03
C LEU A 280 -14.84 -5.80 3.36
N ARG A 281 -15.61 -5.42 4.38
CA ARG A 281 -16.88 -6.09 4.73
C ARG A 281 -17.88 -6.05 3.58
N GLY A 282 -17.99 -4.91 2.90
CA GLY A 282 -18.84 -4.75 1.71
C GLY A 282 -18.47 -5.74 0.59
N ILE A 283 -17.17 -5.90 0.33
CA ILE A 283 -16.65 -6.88 -0.64
C ILE A 283 -16.97 -8.31 -0.18
N LEU A 284 -16.64 -8.66 1.07
CA LEU A 284 -16.88 -10.00 1.62
C LEU A 284 -18.36 -10.39 1.55
N ASP A 285 -19.25 -9.49 1.95
CA ASP A 285 -20.69 -9.72 1.95
C ASP A 285 -21.26 -9.84 0.54
N ALA A 286 -20.73 -9.05 -0.40
CA ALA A 286 -21.10 -9.15 -1.80
C ALA A 286 -20.68 -10.50 -2.40
N VAL A 287 -19.44 -10.93 -2.20
CA VAL A 287 -18.95 -12.23 -2.70
C VAL A 287 -19.76 -13.35 -2.06
N ARG A 288 -19.90 -13.37 -0.73
CA ARG A 288 -20.66 -14.40 0.01
C ARG A 288 -22.11 -14.51 -0.45
N SER A 289 -22.74 -13.40 -0.82
CA SER A 289 -24.14 -13.37 -1.26
C SER A 289 -24.35 -13.88 -2.69
N HIS A 290 -23.30 -13.90 -3.52
CA HIS A 290 -23.35 -14.27 -4.94
C HIS A 290 -22.46 -15.47 -5.27
N ARG A 291 -22.03 -16.25 -4.26
CA ARG A 291 -21.21 -17.45 -4.48
C ARG A 291 -21.88 -18.42 -5.45
N ILE A 292 -21.06 -19.06 -6.27
CA ILE A 292 -21.44 -20.14 -7.19
C ILE A 292 -20.69 -21.43 -6.85
N GLU A 293 -21.06 -22.55 -7.46
CA GLU A 293 -20.44 -23.85 -7.21
C GLU A 293 -18.92 -23.84 -7.53
N ASP A 294 -18.53 -23.13 -8.59
CA ASP A 294 -17.14 -23.00 -9.05
C ASP A 294 -16.23 -22.22 -8.08
N ASP A 295 -16.80 -21.50 -7.10
CA ASP A 295 -16.03 -20.84 -6.04
C ASP A 295 -15.47 -21.84 -5.02
N PHE A 296 -15.97 -23.08 -5.02
CA PHE A 296 -15.56 -24.12 -4.10
C PHE A 296 -14.61 -25.11 -4.77
N SER A 297 -13.62 -25.55 -4.00
CA SER A 297 -12.82 -26.72 -4.36
C SER A 297 -13.61 -28.02 -4.11
N SER A 298 -13.00 -29.15 -4.47
CA SER A 298 -13.51 -30.48 -4.12
C SER A 298 -13.49 -30.79 -2.61
N HIS A 299 -12.84 -29.97 -1.77
CA HIS A 299 -12.80 -30.20 -0.33
C HIS A 299 -14.08 -29.76 0.37
N TRP A 300 -14.47 -30.53 1.37
CA TRP A 300 -15.57 -30.17 2.26
C TRP A 300 -15.25 -28.96 3.13
N SER A 301 -16.24 -28.09 3.35
CA SER A 301 -16.20 -26.99 4.31
C SER A 301 -17.60 -26.58 4.76
N TYR A 302 -17.68 -25.92 5.92
CA TYR A 302 -18.94 -25.33 6.39
C TYR A 302 -19.52 -24.31 5.41
N ALA A 303 -18.68 -23.52 4.73
CA ALA A 303 -19.14 -22.57 3.72
C ALA A 303 -19.79 -23.27 2.52
N ARG A 304 -19.21 -24.39 2.06
CA ARG A 304 -19.78 -25.21 0.98
C ARG A 304 -21.09 -25.86 1.39
N GLU A 305 -21.13 -26.44 2.60
CA GLU A 305 -22.34 -27.05 3.13
C GLU A 305 -23.49 -26.03 3.29
N ASP A 306 -23.19 -24.83 3.79
CA ASP A 306 -24.18 -23.74 3.90
C ASP A 306 -24.65 -23.24 2.51
N PHE A 307 -23.74 -23.17 1.53
CA PHE A 307 -24.08 -22.88 0.14
C PHE A 307 -25.02 -23.94 -0.45
N GLU A 308 -24.67 -25.23 -0.36
CA GLU A 308 -25.48 -26.34 -0.87
C GLU A 308 -26.87 -26.37 -0.20
N ARG A 309 -26.93 -26.15 1.12
CA ARG A 309 -28.20 -26.04 1.87
C ARG A 309 -29.07 -24.89 1.38
N LYS A 310 -28.47 -23.72 1.10
CA LYS A 310 -29.18 -22.54 0.56
C LYS A 310 -29.65 -22.77 -0.88
N LEU A 311 -28.84 -23.42 -1.71
CA LEU A 311 -29.13 -23.74 -3.10
C LEU A 311 -30.31 -24.72 -3.20
N HIS A 312 -30.28 -25.79 -2.40
CA HIS A 312 -31.36 -26.79 -2.38
C HIS A 312 -32.63 -26.31 -1.66
N GLY A 313 -32.56 -25.21 -0.89
CA GLY A 313 -33.68 -24.63 -0.14
C GLY A 313 -34.47 -23.52 -0.83
N LYS A 314 -33.94 -22.83 -1.87
CA LYS A 314 -34.64 -21.71 -2.54
C LYS A 314 -34.32 -21.63 -4.04
N ARG A 315 -35.36 -21.60 -4.90
CA ARG A 315 -35.24 -21.16 -6.31
C ARG A 315 -34.85 -19.68 -6.34
N ARG A 316 -33.57 -19.35 -6.47
CA ARG A 316 -33.10 -17.97 -6.68
C ARG A 316 -32.80 -17.71 -8.15
N LYS A 317 -33.27 -16.58 -8.67
CA LYS A 317 -32.78 -15.98 -9.91
C LYS A 317 -31.41 -15.36 -9.62
N VAL A 318 -30.41 -15.69 -10.44
CA VAL A 318 -29.08 -15.07 -10.40
C VAL A 318 -29.23 -13.61 -10.80
N THR A 319 -28.80 -12.69 -9.94
CA THR A 319 -28.68 -11.26 -10.25
C THR A 319 -27.22 -10.89 -10.07
N VAL A 320 -26.55 -10.48 -11.15
CA VAL A 320 -25.16 -10.01 -11.10
C VAL A 320 -25.16 -8.59 -10.52
N LYS A 321 -24.46 -8.39 -9.39
CA LYS A 321 -24.15 -7.07 -8.83
C LYS A 321 -22.66 -6.81 -8.99
N PHE A 322 -22.32 -5.75 -9.73
CA PHE A 322 -20.97 -5.21 -9.73
C PHE A 322 -20.77 -4.45 -8.42
N VAL A 323 -19.70 -4.79 -7.68
CA VAL A 323 -19.21 -4.02 -6.55
C VAL A 323 -17.90 -3.41 -7.00
N GLU A 324 -17.87 -2.09 -7.07
CA GLU A 324 -16.70 -1.31 -7.46
C GLU A 324 -15.82 -1.10 -6.23
N LEU A 325 -14.53 -1.42 -6.35
CA LEU A 325 -13.51 -1.11 -5.35
C LEU A 325 -13.31 0.41 -5.41
N THR A 326 -13.71 1.12 -4.36
CA THR A 326 -13.39 2.55 -4.25
C THR A 326 -11.92 2.63 -3.83
N ASP A 327 -11.09 3.16 -4.71
CA ASP A 327 -9.71 3.63 -4.48
C ASP A 327 -8.89 2.81 -3.48
N THR A 328 -8.41 1.64 -3.92
CA THR A 328 -7.15 1.11 -3.37
C THR A 328 -6.05 2.09 -3.74
N ILE A 329 -5.35 2.69 -2.77
CA ILE A 329 -4.17 3.52 -3.03
C ILE A 329 -3.26 2.73 -3.97
N PRO A 330 -2.98 3.22 -5.18
CA PRO A 330 -2.26 2.42 -6.14
C PRO A 330 -0.80 2.32 -5.69
N VAL A 331 -0.28 1.09 -5.59
CA VAL A 331 1.16 0.86 -5.51
C VAL A 331 1.71 1.03 -6.91
N GLN A 332 2.15 2.24 -7.23
CA GLN A 332 2.60 2.60 -8.58
C GLN A 332 4.02 2.06 -8.82
N GLY A 333 4.16 1.19 -9.83
CA GLY A 333 5.46 0.70 -10.28
C GLY A 333 6.32 1.81 -10.90
N PRO A 334 7.61 1.57 -11.19
CA PRO A 334 8.51 2.57 -11.80
C PRO A 334 8.09 3.00 -13.20
N GLU A 335 7.25 2.18 -13.84
CA GLU A 335 6.63 2.44 -15.15
C GLU A 335 5.23 3.04 -15.02
N SER A 336 4.63 2.97 -13.82
CA SER A 336 3.51 3.82 -13.47
C SER A 336 4.07 5.19 -13.12
N GLU A 337 4.24 6.00 -14.14
CA GLU A 337 4.35 7.44 -13.95
C GLU A 337 3.16 7.92 -13.10
N VAL A 338 3.32 9.04 -12.40
CA VAL A 338 2.31 9.73 -11.55
C VAL A 338 1.18 10.33 -12.43
N LEU A 339 0.73 9.53 -13.38
CA LEU A 339 0.08 9.86 -14.62
C LEU A 339 -1.34 9.30 -14.63
N ASP A 340 -1.86 8.75 -13.53
CA ASP A 340 -3.28 8.40 -13.46
C ASP A 340 -4.19 9.63 -13.68
N ASN A 341 -3.70 10.85 -13.42
CA ASN A 341 -4.39 12.08 -13.82
C ASN A 341 -3.97 12.63 -15.21
N LEU A 342 -2.79 12.30 -15.73
CA LEU A 342 -2.30 12.82 -17.03
C LEU A 342 -2.69 11.89 -18.20
N VAL A 343 -2.66 10.56 -18.02
CA VAL A 343 -3.15 9.53 -18.94
C VAL A 343 -4.66 9.68 -19.06
N THR A 344 -5.35 9.88 -17.95
CA THR A 344 -6.79 10.13 -17.98
C THR A 344 -7.09 11.43 -18.72
N ASN A 345 -6.31 12.51 -18.53
CA ASN A 345 -6.51 13.75 -19.28
C ASN A 345 -6.19 13.61 -20.78
N ASP A 346 -5.08 12.97 -21.15
CA ASP A 346 -4.67 12.73 -22.53
C ASP A 346 -5.65 11.79 -23.26
N PHE A 347 -6.06 10.70 -22.61
CA PHE A 347 -7.12 9.82 -23.10
C PHE A 347 -8.47 10.55 -23.21
N LEU A 348 -8.84 11.38 -22.23
CA LEU A 348 -10.05 12.21 -22.32
C LEU A 348 -10.00 13.18 -23.50
N THR A 349 -8.82 13.70 -23.88
CA THR A 349 -8.71 14.57 -25.07
C THR A 349 -9.03 13.83 -26.38
N LEU A 350 -8.73 12.52 -26.45
CA LEU A 350 -8.99 11.65 -27.61
C LEU A 350 -10.47 11.27 -27.78
N LEU A 351 -11.25 11.37 -26.70
CA LEU A 351 -12.67 11.03 -26.74
C LEU A 351 -13.53 12.19 -27.25
N ASP A 352 -14.67 11.88 -27.87
CA ASP A 352 -15.69 12.89 -28.18
C ASP A 352 -16.34 13.44 -26.89
N ALA A 353 -16.98 14.61 -26.96
CA ALA A 353 -17.55 15.28 -25.79
C ALA A 353 -18.55 14.41 -24.99
N ARG A 354 -19.28 13.51 -25.67
CA ARG A 354 -20.27 12.63 -25.04
C ARG A 354 -19.61 11.40 -24.41
N ASN A 355 -18.53 10.90 -24.97
CA ASN A 355 -17.72 9.82 -24.42
C ASN A 355 -16.90 10.29 -23.23
N ARG A 356 -16.34 11.52 -23.28
CA ARG A 356 -15.70 12.16 -22.11
C ARG A 356 -16.66 12.27 -20.93
N GLN A 357 -17.88 12.76 -21.18
CA GLN A 357 -18.90 12.86 -20.14
C GLN A 357 -19.23 11.49 -19.52
N ILE A 358 -19.25 10.41 -20.31
CA ILE A 358 -19.42 9.06 -19.78
C ILE A 358 -18.21 8.65 -18.91
N VAL A 359 -16.98 8.90 -19.35
CA VAL A 359 -15.77 8.60 -18.56
C VAL A 359 -15.73 9.42 -17.27
N VAL A 360 -16.08 10.70 -17.31
CA VAL A 360 -16.19 11.56 -16.11
C VAL A 360 -17.27 11.04 -15.15
N LEU A 361 -18.42 10.62 -15.67
CA LEU A 361 -19.48 10.05 -14.84
C LEU A 361 -19.06 8.73 -14.18
N LEU A 362 -18.38 7.87 -14.94
CA LEU A 362 -17.78 6.64 -14.41
C LEU A 362 -16.73 6.98 -13.32
N ASN A 363 -15.86 7.95 -13.57
CA ASN A 363 -14.84 8.40 -12.63
C ASN A 363 -15.43 9.07 -11.37
N SER A 364 -16.63 9.64 -11.48
CA SER A 364 -17.40 10.17 -10.35
C SER A 364 -18.27 9.11 -9.64
N GLY A 365 -18.11 7.83 -9.97
CA GLY A 365 -18.82 6.71 -9.33
C GLY A 365 -20.21 6.39 -9.89
N VAL A 366 -20.62 6.98 -11.02
CA VAL A 366 -21.89 6.67 -11.70
C VAL A 366 -21.68 5.54 -12.70
N THR A 367 -21.84 4.29 -12.27
CA THR A 367 -21.46 3.11 -13.07
C THR A 367 -22.61 2.31 -13.67
N ARG A 368 -23.85 2.60 -13.28
CA ARG A 368 -25.04 1.96 -13.88
C ARG A 368 -25.35 2.60 -15.22
N LYS A 369 -25.37 1.79 -16.29
CA LYS A 369 -25.68 2.26 -17.65
C LYS A 369 -27.03 2.98 -17.78
N THR A 370 -28.01 2.60 -16.96
CA THR A 370 -29.31 3.27 -16.88
C THR A 370 -29.20 4.65 -16.23
N GLU A 371 -28.39 4.77 -15.18
CA GLU A 371 -28.16 6.03 -14.47
C GLU A 371 -27.33 7.01 -15.31
N ILE A 372 -26.31 6.52 -16.02
CA ILE A 372 -25.58 7.31 -17.03
C ILE A 372 -26.52 7.74 -18.16
N ALA A 373 -27.46 6.88 -18.57
CA ALA A 373 -28.44 7.23 -19.59
C ALA A 373 -29.36 8.34 -19.11
N ASP A 374 -29.85 8.26 -17.87
CA ASP A 374 -30.71 9.26 -17.26
C ASP A 374 -29.98 10.60 -17.07
N VAL A 375 -28.74 10.58 -16.57
CA VAL A 375 -27.91 11.78 -16.36
C VAL A 375 -27.54 12.46 -17.69
N LEU A 376 -27.31 11.71 -18.77
CA LEU A 376 -26.93 12.25 -20.08
C LEU A 376 -28.10 12.49 -21.04
N GLY A 377 -29.33 12.18 -20.61
CA GLY A 377 -30.56 12.38 -21.37
C GLY A 377 -30.75 11.40 -22.54
N TYR A 378 -30.23 10.16 -22.43
CA TYR A 378 -30.46 9.11 -23.41
C TYR A 378 -31.80 8.40 -23.16
N ALA A 379 -32.54 8.09 -24.23
CA ALA A 379 -33.83 7.40 -24.13
C ALA A 379 -33.73 5.94 -23.65
N ASN A 380 -32.56 5.31 -23.72
CA ASN A 380 -32.29 3.97 -23.21
C ASN A 380 -30.78 3.71 -23.00
N HIS A 381 -30.47 2.66 -22.22
CA HIS A 381 -29.09 2.26 -21.89
C HIS A 381 -28.30 1.63 -23.07
N SER A 382 -28.97 1.37 -24.21
CA SER A 382 -28.31 0.82 -25.41
C SER A 382 -27.36 1.83 -26.04
N ALA A 383 -27.71 3.12 -26.00
CA ALA A 383 -26.84 4.20 -26.47
C ALA A 383 -25.55 4.31 -25.63
N VAL A 384 -25.68 4.18 -24.30
CA VAL A 384 -24.54 4.16 -23.37
C VAL A 384 -23.67 2.92 -23.62
N SER A 385 -24.26 1.75 -23.82
CA SER A 385 -23.52 0.51 -24.12
C SER A 385 -22.68 0.62 -25.40
N LYS A 386 -23.23 1.23 -26.45
CA LYS A 386 -22.51 1.45 -27.71
C LYS A 386 -21.33 2.39 -27.55
N ARG A 387 -21.48 3.44 -26.73
CA ARG A 387 -20.41 4.40 -26.42
C ARG A 387 -19.33 3.81 -25.55
N LEU A 388 -19.67 3.00 -24.55
CA LEU A 388 -18.69 2.25 -23.75
C LEU A 388 -17.84 1.32 -24.62
N ALA A 389 -18.44 0.65 -25.62
CA ALA A 389 -17.69 -0.16 -26.58
C ALA A 389 -16.81 0.66 -27.53
N GLN A 390 -17.08 1.95 -27.73
CA GLN A 390 -16.21 2.86 -28.48
C GLN A 390 -15.06 3.36 -27.60
N ILE A 391 -15.35 3.75 -26.35
CA ILE A 391 -14.36 4.15 -25.35
C ILE A 391 -13.35 3.02 -25.12
N ARG A 392 -13.83 1.78 -24.94
CA ARG A 392 -12.97 0.61 -24.75
C ARG A 392 -12.03 0.37 -25.94
N ARG A 393 -12.53 0.46 -27.17
CA ARG A 393 -11.68 0.31 -28.36
C ARG A 393 -10.67 1.45 -28.51
N ALA A 394 -11.03 2.67 -28.11
CA ALA A 394 -10.12 3.80 -28.10
C ALA A 394 -9.04 3.64 -27.02
N ALA A 395 -9.39 3.07 -25.87
CA ALA A 395 -8.45 2.75 -24.80
C ALA A 395 -7.49 1.64 -25.27
N GLU A 396 -8.01 0.52 -25.79
CA GLU A 396 -7.20 -0.58 -26.34
C GLU A 396 -6.20 -0.05 -27.38
N ALA A 397 -6.64 0.77 -28.34
CA ALA A 397 -5.73 1.36 -29.34
C ALA A 397 -4.69 2.33 -28.76
N HIS A 398 -5.03 3.08 -27.70
CA HIS A 398 -4.13 4.07 -27.10
C HIS A 398 -3.10 3.45 -26.15
N PHE A 399 -3.47 2.35 -25.49
CA PHE A 399 -2.65 1.65 -24.51
C PHE A 399 -1.89 0.44 -25.07
N ASP A 400 -2.21 -0.01 -26.29
CA ASP A 400 -1.43 -1.06 -26.99
C ASP A 400 -0.30 -0.47 -27.87
N GLU A 401 -0.24 0.86 -28.08
CA GLU A 401 0.79 1.55 -28.89
C GLU A 401 1.94 2.18 -28.08
N ASN A 402 1.84 2.19 -26.75
CA ASN A 402 2.90 2.60 -25.81
C ASN A 402 3.27 1.41 -24.91
#